data_AF-A0A4D4KKZ9-F1
#
_entry.id   AF-A0A4D4KKZ9-F1
#
_cell.length_a   1.000
_cell.length_b   1.000
_cell.length_c   1.000
_cell.angle_alpha   90.00
_cell.angle_beta   90.00
_cell.angle_gamma   90.00
#
_symmetry.space_group_name_H-M   'P 1'
#
loop_
_entity.id
_entity.type
_entity.pdbx_description
1 polymer ?
#
loop_
_entity_poly.entity_id
_entity_poly.type
_entity_poly.pdbx_seq_one_letter_code
_entity_poly.pdbx_strand_id
1 'polypeptide(L)'
;MSLTPFTKHYATPERAARAVRHYRWINEHAKPLQQPALRTIGPTSLTFERIEGRPVRPADLPRMAELLGHAHGAAWASDLQSASLGTPHRFQDGTTFDDYLDLREIALRRRHEQGYLPNKVTLYAMLGLLEETAQGPFAFYKDSNPRNFIITSTQDIVTIDTDDLSLAPMGYDLAKLIATLHLTYGPLTDQAVNAALLAYNAAAGSHNARLGTTDRERLGDFLTLHAVLTAPYVGRNGYRYSWPVRSHLRGAS
;
A
#
# COMPACT_ATOMS: atom_id res chain seq x y z
N MET A 1 -26.41 -2.66 -20.85
CA MET A 1 -25.63 -1.53 -21.41
C MET A 1 -24.15 -1.80 -21.13
N SER A 2 -23.27 -1.76 -22.14
CA SER A 2 -21.83 -1.91 -21.90
C SER A 2 -21.28 -0.58 -21.41
N LEU A 3 -20.66 -0.55 -20.23
CA LEU A 3 -20.07 0.67 -19.69
C LEU A 3 -18.93 1.16 -20.58
N THR A 4 -18.82 2.48 -20.73
CA THR A 4 -17.70 3.09 -21.45
C THR A 4 -16.38 2.70 -20.76
N PRO A 5 -15.41 2.10 -21.47
CA PRO A 5 -14.12 1.73 -20.92
C PRO A 5 -13.37 2.91 -20.29
N PHE A 6 -12.47 2.62 -19.36
CA PHE A 6 -11.62 3.62 -18.72
C PHE A 6 -10.22 3.61 -19.32
N THR A 7 -9.78 4.74 -19.88
CA THR A 7 -8.43 4.89 -20.43
C THR A 7 -7.56 5.76 -19.52
N LYS A 8 -6.43 5.21 -19.08
CA LYS A 8 -5.39 5.91 -18.35
C LYS A 8 -4.29 6.34 -19.32
N HIS A 9 -3.87 7.60 -19.24
CA HIS A 9 -2.82 8.17 -20.07
C HIS A 9 -1.53 8.37 -19.26
N TYR A 10 -0.40 8.12 -19.92
CA TYR A 10 0.94 8.16 -19.34
C TYR A 10 1.79 9.20 -20.06
N ALA A 11 2.68 9.84 -19.30
CA ALA A 11 3.57 10.86 -19.85
C ALA A 11 4.58 10.29 -20.86
N THR A 12 4.99 9.03 -20.70
CA THR A 12 5.99 8.39 -21.56
C THR A 12 5.63 6.92 -21.81
N PRO A 13 6.13 6.32 -22.91
CA PRO A 13 5.92 4.90 -23.19
C PRO A 13 6.47 3.95 -22.13
N GLU A 14 7.58 4.32 -21.50
CA GLU A 14 8.24 3.50 -20.47
C GLU A 14 7.34 3.36 -19.24
N ARG A 15 6.60 4.42 -18.87
CA ARG A 15 5.62 4.38 -17.78
C ARG A 15 4.42 3.49 -18.12
N ALA A 16 3.90 3.57 -19.34
CA ALA A 16 2.82 2.69 -19.78
C ALA A 16 3.27 1.22 -19.76
N ALA A 17 4.49 0.93 -20.27
CA ALA A 17 5.06 -0.41 -20.25
C ALA A 17 5.31 -0.93 -18.82
N ARG A 18 5.76 -0.07 -17.89
CA ARG A 18 5.89 -0.42 -16.47
C ARG A 18 4.54 -0.78 -15.86
N ALA A 19 3.50 0.01 -16.09
CA ALA A 19 2.16 -0.26 -15.58
C ALA A 19 1.59 -1.58 -16.12
N VAL A 20 1.83 -1.92 -17.39
CA VAL A 20 1.45 -3.24 -17.95
C VAL A 20 2.16 -4.38 -17.25
N ARG A 21 3.47 -4.23 -16.98
CA ARG A 21 4.26 -5.23 -16.27
C ARG A 21 3.74 -5.47 -14.85
N HIS A 22 3.49 -4.41 -14.08
CA HIS A 22 2.88 -4.52 -12.75
C HIS A 22 1.47 -5.13 -12.79
N TYR A 23 0.64 -4.75 -13.76
CA TYR A 23 -0.68 -5.35 -13.96
C TYR A 23 -0.58 -6.87 -14.15
N ARG A 24 0.34 -7.33 -15.01
CA ARG A 24 0.56 -8.77 -15.25
C ARG A 24 1.06 -9.47 -13.99
N TRP A 25 2.06 -8.89 -13.34
CA TRP A 25 2.65 -9.44 -12.11
C TRP A 25 1.61 -9.65 -11.00
N ILE A 26 0.72 -8.68 -10.77
CA ILE A 26 -0.35 -8.80 -9.77
C ILE A 26 -1.31 -9.96 -10.11
N ASN A 27 -1.72 -10.09 -11.38
CA ASN A 27 -2.64 -11.15 -11.80
C ASN A 27 -2.02 -12.55 -11.67
N GLU A 28 -0.70 -12.66 -11.83
CA GLU A 28 0.01 -13.92 -11.74
C GLU A 28 0.31 -14.32 -10.30
N HIS A 29 0.84 -13.39 -9.49
CA HIS A 29 1.47 -13.70 -8.21
C HIS A 29 0.65 -13.26 -6.99
N ALA A 30 -0.13 -12.17 -7.08
CA ALA A 30 -0.78 -11.56 -5.92
C ALA A 30 -2.25 -12.00 -5.71
N LYS A 31 -2.55 -13.28 -5.96
CA LYS A 31 -3.90 -13.82 -5.74
C LYS A 31 -4.27 -13.74 -4.25
N PRO A 32 -5.50 -13.31 -3.89
CA PRO A 32 -6.68 -13.24 -4.74
C PRO A 32 -7.03 -11.83 -5.24
N LEU A 33 -6.05 -10.91 -5.35
CA LEU A 33 -6.34 -9.60 -5.95
C LEU A 33 -6.84 -9.75 -7.38
N GLN A 34 -7.96 -9.09 -7.66
CA GLN A 34 -8.55 -9.01 -8.99
C GLN A 34 -8.33 -7.61 -9.55
N GLN A 35 -8.02 -7.50 -10.84
CA GLN A 35 -7.90 -6.22 -11.54
C GLN A 35 -8.94 -6.14 -12.66
N PRO A 36 -9.35 -4.92 -13.07
CA PRO A 36 -10.18 -4.76 -14.25
C PRO A 36 -9.45 -5.33 -15.48
N ALA A 37 -10.17 -6.04 -16.34
CA ALA A 37 -9.62 -6.55 -17.59
C ALA A 37 -8.97 -5.43 -18.42
N LEU A 38 -7.67 -5.56 -18.68
CA LEU A 38 -6.92 -4.72 -19.62
C LEU A 38 -7.32 -5.07 -21.06
N ARG A 39 -8.01 -4.15 -21.74
CA ARG A 39 -8.60 -4.34 -23.07
C ARG A 39 -7.65 -3.92 -24.20
N THR A 40 -6.91 -2.83 -24.01
CA THR A 40 -6.04 -2.27 -25.04
C THR A 40 -4.78 -1.68 -24.44
N ILE A 41 -3.64 -1.99 -25.05
CA ILE A 41 -2.32 -1.46 -24.70
C ILE A 41 -1.87 -0.58 -25.87
N GLY A 42 -1.83 0.73 -25.65
CA GLY A 42 -1.25 1.70 -26.57
C GLY A 42 0.16 2.11 -26.15
N PRO A 43 0.85 2.94 -26.95
CA PRO A 43 2.20 3.41 -26.63
C PRO A 43 2.27 4.19 -25.32
N THR A 44 1.30 5.07 -25.06
CA THR A 44 1.24 5.94 -23.86
C THR A 44 -0.11 5.89 -23.16
N SER A 45 -0.93 4.87 -23.43
CA SER A 45 -2.24 4.73 -22.83
C SER A 45 -2.61 3.27 -22.61
N LEU A 46 -3.35 3.01 -21.54
CA LEU A 46 -3.90 1.69 -21.23
C LEU A 46 -5.42 1.83 -21.04
N THR A 47 -6.18 0.97 -21.71
CA THR A 47 -7.65 0.96 -21.61
C THR A 47 -8.12 -0.29 -20.89
N PHE A 48 -8.85 -0.08 -19.81
CA PHE A 48 -9.40 -1.11 -18.95
C PHE A 48 -10.92 -1.16 -19.08
N GLU A 49 -11.50 -2.31 -18.76
CA GLU A 49 -12.93 -2.35 -18.49
C GLU A 49 -13.29 -1.41 -17.34
N ARG A 50 -14.50 -0.84 -17.41
CA ARG A 50 -15.02 0.00 -16.35
C ARG A 50 -15.69 -0.87 -15.30
N ILE A 51 -15.25 -0.75 -14.07
CA ILE A 51 -15.86 -1.41 -12.91
C ILE A 51 -16.75 -0.42 -12.17
N GLU A 52 -17.99 -0.83 -11.92
CA GLU A 52 -18.93 -0.10 -11.07
C GLU A 52 -18.96 -0.70 -9.66
N GLY A 53 -19.07 0.18 -8.68
CA GLY A 53 -19.12 -0.20 -7.29
C GLY A 53 -18.83 0.97 -6.37
N ARG A 54 -18.63 0.65 -5.10
CA ARG A 54 -18.28 1.64 -4.07
C ARG A 54 -16.82 1.47 -3.63
N PRO A 55 -16.15 2.53 -3.17
CA PRO A 55 -14.89 2.39 -2.48
C PRO A 55 -15.06 1.62 -1.16
N VAL A 56 -13.94 1.12 -0.66
CA VAL A 56 -13.83 0.50 0.67
C VAL A 56 -14.19 1.52 1.76
N ARG A 57 -14.86 1.03 2.81
CA ARG A 57 -15.28 1.79 3.99
C ARG A 57 -14.75 1.12 5.27
N PRO A 58 -14.82 1.78 6.45
CA PRO A 58 -14.32 1.20 7.70
C PRO A 58 -14.87 -0.19 8.04
N ALA A 59 -16.14 -0.45 7.73
CA ALA A 59 -16.77 -1.75 7.97
C ALA A 59 -16.18 -2.90 7.12
N ASP A 60 -15.52 -2.60 6.01
CA ASP A 60 -14.90 -3.61 5.14
C ASP A 60 -13.48 -3.99 5.61
N LEU A 61 -12.92 -3.26 6.58
CA LEU A 61 -11.51 -3.39 6.97
C LEU A 61 -11.08 -4.83 7.32
N PRO A 62 -11.84 -5.63 8.09
CA PRO A 62 -11.43 -7.02 8.37
C PRO A 62 -11.28 -7.85 7.09
N ARG A 63 -12.25 -7.75 6.17
CA ARG A 63 -12.23 -8.47 4.88
C ARG A 63 -11.08 -8.00 3.99
N MET A 64 -10.80 -6.70 3.99
CA MET A 64 -9.66 -6.16 3.25
C MET A 64 -8.32 -6.60 3.83
N ALA A 65 -8.22 -6.72 5.15
CA ALA A 65 -7.00 -7.17 5.81
C ALA A 65 -6.71 -8.64 5.49
N GLU A 66 -7.72 -9.50 5.50
CA GLU A 66 -7.63 -10.89 5.05
C GLU A 66 -7.20 -10.98 3.57
N LEU A 67 -7.86 -10.23 2.68
CA LEU A 67 -7.51 -10.15 1.26
C LEU A 67 -6.04 -9.78 1.03
N LEU A 68 -5.57 -8.73 1.72
CA LEU A 68 -4.18 -8.28 1.64
C LEU A 68 -3.22 -9.33 2.22
N GLY A 69 -3.58 -10.01 3.32
CA GLY A 69 -2.76 -11.06 3.92
C GLY A 69 -2.55 -12.22 2.94
N HIS A 70 -3.62 -12.68 2.29
CA HIS A 70 -3.51 -13.72 1.26
C HIS A 70 -2.73 -13.25 0.04
N ALA A 71 -2.97 -12.04 -0.45
CA ALA A 71 -2.27 -11.50 -1.62
C ALA A 71 -0.75 -11.40 -1.40
N HIS A 72 -0.33 -10.87 -0.25
CA HIS A 72 1.09 -10.79 0.09
C HIS A 72 1.70 -12.18 0.33
N GLY A 73 0.98 -13.08 1.00
CA GLY A 73 1.43 -14.45 1.23
C GLY A 73 1.62 -15.23 -0.06
N ALA A 74 0.66 -15.15 -0.98
CA ALA A 74 0.72 -15.79 -2.30
C ALA A 74 1.89 -15.24 -3.13
N ALA A 75 2.04 -13.91 -3.21
CA ALA A 75 3.12 -13.29 -3.95
C ALA A 75 4.49 -13.64 -3.37
N TRP A 76 4.59 -13.69 -2.04
CA TRP A 76 5.80 -14.15 -1.36
C TRP A 76 6.12 -15.60 -1.74
N ALA A 77 5.14 -16.49 -1.67
CA ALA A 77 5.34 -17.90 -1.97
C ALA A 77 5.71 -18.16 -3.44
N SER A 78 5.18 -17.37 -4.38
CA SER A 78 5.38 -17.61 -5.81
C SER A 78 6.64 -16.97 -6.38
N ASP A 79 7.04 -15.79 -5.91
CA ASP A 79 8.03 -14.98 -6.65
C ASP A 79 8.93 -14.10 -5.76
N LEU A 80 8.45 -13.65 -4.58
CA LEU A 80 9.26 -12.75 -3.76
C LEU A 80 10.22 -13.44 -2.78
N GLN A 81 10.26 -14.77 -2.63
CA GLN A 81 11.08 -15.43 -1.58
C GLN A 81 12.56 -14.99 -1.55
N SER A 82 13.13 -14.62 -2.70
CA SER A 82 14.53 -14.21 -2.87
C SER A 82 14.77 -12.69 -2.79
N ALA A 83 13.72 -11.87 -2.65
CA ALA A 83 13.86 -10.43 -2.59
C ALA A 83 14.45 -9.95 -1.24
N SER A 84 14.78 -8.66 -1.17
CA SER A 84 15.31 -8.02 0.04
C SER A 84 14.83 -6.56 0.09
N LEU A 85 14.50 -6.07 1.28
CA LEU A 85 13.98 -4.71 1.47
C LEU A 85 15.00 -3.61 1.14
N GLY A 86 16.30 -3.92 1.20
CA GLY A 86 17.37 -2.93 1.00
C GLY A 86 17.90 -2.83 -0.42
N THR A 87 17.36 -3.60 -1.37
CA THR A 87 17.82 -3.58 -2.77
C THR A 87 16.65 -3.74 -3.72
N PRO A 88 16.59 -2.99 -4.83
CA PRO A 88 15.56 -3.19 -5.84
C PRO A 88 15.55 -4.64 -6.34
N HIS A 89 14.36 -5.23 -6.46
CA HIS A 89 14.20 -6.58 -6.95
C HIS A 89 13.83 -6.57 -8.43
N ARG A 90 14.62 -7.28 -9.25
CA ARG A 90 14.43 -7.38 -10.69
C ARG A 90 13.90 -8.77 -11.05
N PHE A 91 12.76 -8.79 -11.70
CA PHE A 91 12.13 -10.01 -12.18
C PHE A 91 12.64 -10.38 -13.58
N GLN A 92 12.44 -11.63 -13.98
CA GLN A 92 12.91 -12.14 -15.28
C GLN A 92 12.27 -11.42 -16.48
N ASP A 93 11.04 -10.96 -16.34
CA ASP A 93 10.29 -10.21 -17.37
C ASP A 93 10.71 -8.73 -17.48
N GLY A 94 11.74 -8.32 -16.73
CA GLY A 94 12.24 -6.94 -16.66
C GLY A 94 11.40 -6.02 -15.77
N THR A 95 10.41 -6.54 -15.04
CA THR A 95 9.76 -5.80 -13.95
C THR A 95 10.79 -5.48 -12.88
N THR A 96 10.66 -4.31 -12.24
CA THR A 96 11.51 -3.93 -11.11
C THR A 96 10.64 -3.36 -10.02
N PHE A 97 10.77 -3.92 -8.82
CA PHE A 97 10.26 -3.30 -7.61
C PHE A 97 11.38 -2.52 -6.96
N ASP A 98 11.12 -1.24 -6.75
CA ASP A 98 12.02 -0.37 -6.00
C ASP A 98 12.15 -0.90 -4.56
N ASP A 99 13.29 -0.64 -3.93
CA ASP A 99 13.50 -1.00 -2.53
C ASP A 99 12.57 -0.23 -1.59
N TYR A 100 12.61 -0.60 -0.32
CA TYR A 100 11.75 0.01 0.68
C TYR A 100 12.22 1.41 1.09
N LEU A 101 13.53 1.66 1.15
CA LEU A 101 14.12 2.79 1.85
C LEU A 101 14.17 4.05 0.98
N ASP A 102 14.75 3.97 -0.22
CA ASP A 102 15.22 5.13 -0.99
C ASP A 102 14.09 6.13 -1.26
N LEU A 103 12.97 5.64 -1.79
CA LEU A 103 11.81 6.50 -2.12
C LEU A 103 11.16 7.10 -0.87
N ARG A 104 11.18 6.37 0.25
CA ARG A 104 10.56 6.81 1.50
C ARG A 104 11.45 7.81 2.22
N GLU A 105 12.77 7.65 2.17
CA GLU A 105 13.73 8.64 2.66
C GLU A 105 13.57 9.98 1.91
N ILE A 106 13.55 9.94 0.57
CA ILE A 106 13.34 11.13 -0.26
C ILE A 106 12.02 11.80 0.11
N ALA A 107 10.96 11.02 0.31
CA ALA A 107 9.65 11.54 0.70
C ALA A 107 9.69 12.19 2.09
N LEU A 108 10.35 11.59 3.09
CA LEU A 108 10.49 12.14 4.44
C LEU A 108 11.29 13.46 4.44
N ARG A 109 12.40 13.51 3.69
CA ARG A 109 13.18 14.76 3.52
C ARG A 109 12.32 15.85 2.90
N ARG A 110 11.54 15.52 1.86
CA ARG A 110 10.58 16.45 1.27
C ARG A 110 9.48 16.88 2.26
N ARG A 111 9.02 15.99 3.15
CA ARG A 111 8.05 16.37 4.20
C ARG A 111 8.63 17.37 5.19
N HIS A 112 9.91 17.25 5.50
CA HIS A 112 10.61 18.25 6.30
C HIS A 112 10.72 19.60 5.57
N GLU A 113 11.14 19.61 4.31
CA GLU A 113 11.20 20.84 3.48
C GLU A 113 9.84 21.55 3.39
N GLN A 114 8.75 20.78 3.39
CA GLN A 114 7.38 21.28 3.33
C GLN A 114 6.81 21.68 4.71
N GLY A 115 7.57 21.55 5.80
CA GLY A 115 7.15 21.92 7.16
C GLY A 115 6.25 20.92 7.88
N TYR A 116 6.03 19.71 7.33
CA TYR A 116 5.26 18.65 8.00
C TYR A 116 6.07 17.89 9.05
N LEU A 117 7.41 18.02 9.03
CA LEU A 117 8.30 17.63 10.11
C LEU A 117 8.99 18.90 10.64
N PRO A 118 8.75 19.29 11.90
CA PRO A 118 9.03 20.64 12.39
C PRO A 118 10.51 20.95 12.50
N ASN A 119 11.36 19.95 12.72
CA ASN A 119 12.80 20.14 12.91
C ASN A 119 13.59 18.90 12.46
N LYS A 120 14.92 19.05 12.37
CA LYS A 120 15.85 17.97 11.97
C LYS A 120 15.82 16.78 12.94
N VAL A 121 15.59 17.01 14.24
CA VAL A 121 15.46 15.95 15.23
C VAL A 121 14.29 15.01 14.88
N THR A 122 13.14 15.59 14.52
CA THR A 122 11.97 14.81 14.10
C THR A 122 12.23 14.08 12.78
N LEU A 123 12.93 14.72 11.83
CA LEU A 123 13.33 14.05 10.59
C LEU A 123 14.24 12.85 10.86
N TYR A 124 15.29 13.00 11.68
CA TYR A 124 16.19 11.89 12.00
C TYR A 124 15.49 10.77 12.76
N ALA A 125 14.57 11.09 13.67
CA ALA A 125 13.74 10.08 14.32
C ALA A 125 12.88 9.30 13.32
N MET A 126 12.29 9.98 12.32
CA MET A 126 11.51 9.30 11.27
C MET A 126 12.37 8.46 10.32
N LEU A 127 13.60 8.90 10.04
CA LEU A 127 14.56 8.13 9.23
C LEU A 127 15.03 6.88 9.99
N GLY A 128 15.36 7.02 11.29
CA GLY A 128 15.66 5.88 12.15
C GLY A 128 14.51 4.88 12.22
N LEU A 129 13.27 5.36 12.37
CA LEU A 129 12.09 4.50 12.32
C LEU A 129 11.92 3.80 10.96
N LEU A 130 12.22 4.48 9.85
CA LEU A 130 12.20 3.87 8.51
C LEU A 130 13.24 2.74 8.39
N GLU A 131 14.43 2.91 8.94
CA GLU A 131 15.48 1.89 8.97
C GLU A 131 15.11 0.70 9.86
N GLU A 132 14.60 0.96 11.07
CA GLU A 132 14.13 -0.07 12.02
C GLU A 132 13.02 -0.92 11.40
N THR A 133 12.11 -0.28 10.67
CA THR A 133 10.99 -0.95 10.01
C THR A 133 11.42 -1.78 8.78
N ALA A 134 12.62 -1.60 8.25
CA ALA A 134 13.15 -2.30 7.08
C ALA A 134 13.69 -3.73 7.36
N GLN A 135 13.23 -4.35 8.45
CA GLN A 135 13.64 -5.70 8.87
C GLN A 135 12.55 -6.76 8.64
N GLY A 136 12.87 -8.04 8.79
CA GLY A 136 11.87 -9.11 8.83
C GLY A 136 11.22 -9.45 7.48
N PRO A 137 10.07 -10.15 7.48
CA PRO A 137 9.42 -10.60 6.25
C PRO A 137 8.87 -9.42 5.45
N PHE A 138 8.90 -9.56 4.13
CA PHE A 138 8.56 -8.50 3.19
C PHE A 138 7.52 -8.96 2.17
N ALA A 139 6.89 -7.99 1.53
CA ALA A 139 5.87 -8.13 0.50
C ALA A 139 6.03 -7.01 -0.54
N PHE A 140 5.12 -6.99 -1.51
CA PHE A 140 4.95 -5.81 -2.36
C PHE A 140 4.10 -4.75 -1.64
N TYR A 141 4.18 -3.51 -2.11
CA TYR A 141 3.35 -2.38 -1.70
C TYR A 141 2.73 -1.74 -2.94
N LYS A 142 1.41 -1.50 -2.92
CA LYS A 142 0.66 -0.92 -4.03
C LYS A 142 -0.05 0.39 -3.72
N ASP A 143 0.20 1.03 -2.57
CA ASP A 143 -0.60 2.17 -2.09
C ASP A 143 -2.08 1.78 -1.88
N SER A 144 -2.33 0.93 -0.88
CA SER A 144 -3.67 0.45 -0.51
C SER A 144 -4.57 1.54 0.09
N ASN A 145 -5.05 2.44 -0.76
CA ASN A 145 -6.04 3.47 -0.45
C ASN A 145 -7.47 2.92 -0.58
N PRO A 146 -8.46 3.33 0.26
CA PRO A 146 -9.85 2.92 0.11
C PRO A 146 -10.46 3.12 -1.28
N ARG A 147 -10.03 4.16 -2.00
CA ARG A 147 -10.49 4.43 -3.38
C ARG A 147 -9.85 3.55 -4.44
N ASN A 148 -8.73 2.90 -4.10
CA ASN A 148 -8.01 2.00 -4.99
C ASN A 148 -8.59 0.57 -4.96
N PHE A 149 -9.69 0.38 -4.23
CA PHE A 149 -10.48 -0.84 -4.20
C PHE A 149 -11.94 -0.51 -4.51
N ILE A 150 -12.54 -1.26 -5.42
CA ILE A 150 -13.95 -1.14 -5.78
C ILE A 150 -14.66 -2.41 -5.34
N ILE A 151 -15.63 -2.26 -4.43
CA ILE A 151 -16.55 -3.33 -4.05
C ILE A 151 -17.75 -3.27 -4.99
N THR A 152 -17.90 -4.29 -5.83
CA THR A 152 -18.99 -4.39 -6.81
C THR A 152 -20.33 -4.68 -6.14
N SER A 153 -21.43 -4.61 -6.91
CA SER A 153 -22.76 -5.02 -6.43
C SER A 153 -22.80 -6.51 -6.02
N THR A 154 -22.01 -7.36 -6.68
CA THR A 154 -21.82 -8.79 -6.36
C THR A 154 -20.90 -9.05 -5.18
N GLN A 155 -20.43 -7.99 -4.50
CA GLN A 155 -19.48 -8.02 -3.39
C GLN A 155 -18.07 -8.47 -3.77
N ASP A 156 -17.71 -8.54 -5.05
CA ASP A 156 -16.32 -8.75 -5.47
C ASP A 156 -15.47 -7.52 -5.16
N ILE A 157 -14.18 -7.73 -4.87
CA ILE A 157 -13.23 -6.66 -4.59
C ILE A 157 -12.26 -6.57 -5.76
N VAL A 158 -12.33 -5.47 -6.50
CA VAL A 158 -11.42 -5.18 -7.60
C VAL A 158 -10.41 -4.12 -7.17
N THR A 159 -9.11 -4.44 -7.26
CA THR A 159 -8.03 -3.48 -7.06
C THR A 159 -7.74 -2.71 -8.33
N ILE A 160 -7.54 -1.39 -8.19
CA ILE A 160 -7.12 -0.49 -9.25
C ILE A 160 -5.86 0.27 -8.82
N ASP A 161 -5.31 1.05 -9.75
CA ASP A 161 -4.13 1.89 -9.51
C ASP A 161 -2.94 1.07 -8.98
N THR A 162 -2.47 0.16 -9.84
CA THR A 162 -1.35 -0.78 -9.59
C THR A 162 -0.10 -0.41 -10.39
N ASP A 163 -0.03 0.82 -10.90
CA ASP A 163 1.03 1.31 -11.78
C ASP A 163 2.41 1.34 -11.12
N ASP A 164 2.45 1.52 -9.80
CA ASP A 164 3.67 1.66 -9.03
C ASP A 164 3.67 0.63 -7.89
N LEU A 165 4.55 -0.36 -8.02
CA LEU A 165 4.81 -1.39 -7.04
C LEU A 165 6.24 -1.23 -6.52
N SER A 166 6.42 -1.43 -5.22
CA SER A 166 7.72 -1.45 -4.55
C SER A 166 7.74 -2.54 -3.49
N LEU A 167 8.90 -2.85 -2.92
CA LEU A 167 8.99 -3.70 -1.76
C LEU A 167 8.59 -2.94 -0.49
N ALA A 168 7.97 -3.65 0.45
CA ALA A 168 7.71 -3.15 1.79
C ALA A 168 7.60 -4.28 2.82
N PRO A 169 7.79 -4.02 4.12
CA PRO A 169 7.58 -5.00 5.17
C PRO A 169 6.14 -5.55 5.18
N MET A 170 5.97 -6.79 5.64
CA MET A 170 4.63 -7.36 5.90
C MET A 170 3.82 -6.44 6.81
N GLY A 171 2.56 -6.19 6.44
CA GLY A 171 1.65 -5.30 7.16
C GLY A 171 1.81 -3.80 6.84
N TYR A 172 2.85 -3.38 6.09
CA TYR A 172 3.03 -1.97 5.75
C TYR A 172 1.92 -1.43 4.83
N ASP A 173 1.44 -2.24 3.87
CA ASP A 173 0.34 -1.85 2.99
C ASP A 173 -1.03 -1.92 3.71
N LEU A 174 -1.19 -2.84 4.69
CA LEU A 174 -2.34 -2.82 5.60
C LEU A 174 -2.37 -1.52 6.42
N ALA A 175 -1.22 -1.08 6.94
CA ALA A 175 -1.10 0.18 7.65
C ALA A 175 -1.51 1.37 6.76
N LYS A 176 -1.18 1.32 5.46
CA LYS A 176 -1.63 2.34 4.51
C LYS A 176 -3.14 2.41 4.41
N LEU A 177 -3.81 1.25 4.33
CA LEU A 177 -5.27 1.18 4.28
C LEU A 177 -5.91 1.71 5.56
N ILE A 178 -5.43 1.28 6.72
CA ILE A 178 -5.93 1.75 8.02
C ILE A 178 -5.77 3.26 8.16
N ALA A 179 -4.58 3.79 7.86
CA ALA A 179 -4.31 5.21 7.95
C ALA A 179 -5.23 6.01 7.02
N THR A 180 -5.39 5.58 5.77
CA THR A 180 -6.20 6.32 4.78
C THR A 180 -7.71 6.16 5.00
N LEU A 181 -8.18 5.05 5.57
CA LEU A 181 -9.55 4.93 6.10
C LEU A 181 -9.79 5.95 7.21
N HIS A 182 -8.87 6.06 8.18
CA HIS A 182 -8.98 7.03 9.25
C HIS A 182 -9.01 8.47 8.72
N LEU A 183 -8.09 8.82 7.83
CA LEU A 183 -8.03 10.17 7.25
C LEU A 183 -9.30 10.52 6.46
N THR A 184 -9.97 9.52 5.86
CA THR A 184 -11.18 9.72 5.04
C THR A 184 -12.46 9.73 5.86
N TYR A 185 -12.61 8.79 6.81
CA TYR A 185 -13.87 8.52 7.50
C TYR A 185 -13.87 8.85 9.00
N GLY A 186 -12.72 9.23 9.54
CA GLY A 186 -12.54 9.54 10.96
C GLY A 186 -11.94 8.38 11.76
N PRO A 187 -11.74 8.58 13.07
CA PRO A 187 -11.05 7.62 13.92
C PRO A 187 -11.62 6.20 13.85
N LEU A 188 -10.74 5.23 13.64
CA LEU A 188 -11.04 3.80 13.75
C LEU A 188 -10.86 3.36 15.20
N THR A 189 -11.67 2.41 15.66
CA THR A 189 -11.52 1.85 17.01
C THR A 189 -10.31 0.93 17.09
N ASP A 190 -9.66 0.86 18.26
CA ASP A 190 -8.56 -0.08 18.48
C ASP A 190 -8.99 -1.54 18.25
N GLN A 191 -10.23 -1.88 18.61
CA GLN A 191 -10.78 -3.21 18.33
C GLN A 191 -10.82 -3.51 16.83
N ALA A 192 -11.24 -2.56 15.99
CA ALA A 192 -11.27 -2.75 14.54
C ALA A 192 -9.85 -2.91 13.96
N VAL A 193 -8.89 -2.11 14.43
CA VAL A 193 -7.48 -2.20 14.01
C VAL A 193 -6.85 -3.53 14.44
N ASN A 194 -7.09 -3.97 15.67
CA ASN A 194 -6.59 -5.25 16.17
C ASN A 194 -7.21 -6.44 15.43
N ALA A 195 -8.53 -6.40 15.17
CA ALA A 195 -9.20 -7.44 14.40
C ALA A 195 -8.67 -7.53 12.96
N ALA A 196 -8.40 -6.38 12.33
CA ALA A 196 -7.77 -6.32 11.01
C ALA A 196 -6.37 -6.95 11.01
N LEU A 197 -5.54 -6.60 11.98
CA LEU A 197 -4.19 -7.16 12.11
C LEU A 197 -4.22 -8.68 12.29
N LEU A 198 -5.12 -9.19 13.15
CA LEU A 198 -5.29 -10.62 13.35
C LEU A 198 -5.72 -11.34 12.06
N ALA A 199 -6.70 -10.78 11.33
CA ALA A 199 -7.15 -11.34 10.05
C ALA A 199 -6.03 -11.36 9.01
N TYR A 200 -5.26 -10.28 8.89
CA TYR A 200 -4.11 -10.19 8.00
C TYR A 200 -3.04 -11.25 8.34
N ASN A 201 -2.65 -11.33 9.60
CA ASN A 201 -1.62 -12.26 10.05
C ASN A 201 -2.03 -13.72 9.85
N ALA A 202 -3.29 -14.06 10.15
CA ALA A 202 -3.82 -15.39 9.91
C ALA A 202 -3.76 -15.74 8.41
N ALA A 203 -4.19 -14.83 7.54
CA ALA A 203 -4.21 -15.02 6.09
C ALA A 203 -2.81 -15.07 5.45
N ALA A 204 -1.86 -14.27 5.94
CA ALA A 204 -0.46 -14.33 5.49
C ALA A 204 0.24 -15.60 6.02
N GLY A 205 0.00 -15.92 7.30
CA GLY A 205 0.55 -17.08 7.99
C GLY A 205 0.13 -18.41 7.39
N SER A 206 -1.05 -18.49 6.75
CA SER A 206 -1.50 -19.70 6.06
C SER A 206 -0.64 -20.07 4.84
N HIS A 207 0.08 -19.10 4.25
CA HIS A 207 1.02 -19.36 3.16
C HIS A 207 2.41 -19.72 3.67
N ASN A 208 2.86 -19.06 4.74
CA ASN A 208 4.05 -19.43 5.51
C ASN A 208 4.00 -18.77 6.89
N ALA A 209 4.23 -19.54 7.95
CA ALA A 209 4.11 -19.09 9.33
C ALA A 209 4.97 -17.85 9.67
N ARG A 210 6.07 -17.63 8.97
CA ARG A 210 6.96 -16.46 9.17
C ARG A 210 6.36 -15.15 8.65
N LEU A 211 5.32 -15.18 7.83
CA LEU A 211 4.74 -13.98 7.22
C LEU A 211 3.67 -13.33 8.10
N GLY A 212 3.03 -14.12 8.97
CA GLY A 212 1.93 -13.68 9.85
C GLY A 212 2.40 -13.14 11.21
N THR A 213 3.54 -12.46 11.27
CA THR A 213 4.19 -12.09 12.54
C THR A 213 4.20 -10.58 12.83
N THR A 214 3.45 -9.77 12.08
CA THR A 214 3.40 -8.32 12.34
C THR A 214 2.60 -8.07 13.63
N ASP A 215 3.26 -7.57 14.66
CA ASP A 215 2.58 -7.24 15.93
C ASP A 215 1.97 -5.82 15.91
N ARG A 216 1.33 -5.47 17.03
CA ARG A 216 0.63 -4.18 17.18
C ARG A 216 1.59 -2.99 17.26
N GLU A 217 2.78 -3.20 17.83
CA GLU A 217 3.81 -2.17 17.96
C GLU A 217 4.33 -1.79 16.58
N ARG A 218 4.74 -2.81 15.82
CA ARG A 218 5.23 -2.67 14.46
C ARG A 218 4.18 -2.09 13.51
N LEU A 219 2.91 -2.50 13.64
CA LEU A 219 1.83 -1.85 12.91
C LEU A 219 1.71 -0.35 13.27
N GLY A 220 1.90 0.00 14.54
CA GLY A 220 1.92 1.38 15.02
C GLY A 220 3.03 2.22 14.39
N ASP A 221 4.20 1.63 14.16
CA ASP A 221 5.32 2.30 13.51
C ASP A 221 5.04 2.58 12.03
N PHE A 222 4.48 1.59 11.32
CA PHE A 222 4.03 1.78 9.94
C PHE A 222 2.94 2.86 9.84
N LEU A 223 1.99 2.89 10.78
CA LEU A 223 0.97 3.94 10.85
C LEU A 223 1.58 5.31 11.07
N THR A 224 2.63 5.41 11.89
CA THR A 224 3.36 6.66 12.14
C THR A 224 4.07 7.15 10.88
N LEU A 225 4.77 6.25 10.16
CA LEU A 225 5.37 6.57 8.87
C LEU A 225 4.31 7.07 7.87
N HIS A 226 3.19 6.36 7.72
CA HIS A 226 2.13 6.73 6.80
C HIS A 226 1.44 8.04 7.17
N ALA A 227 1.29 8.36 8.45
CA ALA A 227 0.75 9.63 8.91
C ALA A 227 1.59 10.81 8.38
N VAL A 228 2.92 10.73 8.52
CA VAL A 228 3.85 11.76 8.03
C VAL A 228 3.87 11.79 6.50
N LEU A 229 4.02 10.64 5.85
CA LEU A 229 4.11 10.54 4.39
C LEU A 229 2.84 11.05 3.68
N THR A 230 1.68 10.91 4.34
CA THR A 230 0.37 11.31 3.82
C THR A 230 -0.07 12.71 4.26
N ALA A 231 0.63 13.35 5.21
CA ALA A 231 0.26 14.66 5.76
C ALA A 231 -0.06 15.75 4.72
N PRO A 232 0.67 15.87 3.58
CA PRO A 232 0.39 16.92 2.60
C PRO A 232 -0.91 16.76 1.80
N TYR A 233 -1.56 15.62 1.95
CA TYR A 233 -2.83 15.32 1.30
C TYR A 233 -4.03 15.56 2.23
N VAL A 234 -3.81 15.91 3.51
CA VAL A 234 -4.92 16.28 4.41
C VAL A 234 -5.62 17.53 3.86
N GLY A 235 -6.95 17.50 3.82
CA GLY A 235 -7.78 18.52 3.17
C GLY A 235 -7.91 18.34 1.65
N ARG A 236 -7.29 17.31 1.06
CA ARG A 236 -7.36 16.96 -0.37
C ARG A 236 -7.85 15.53 -0.55
N ASN A 237 -8.37 15.22 -1.73
CA ASN A 237 -8.70 13.85 -2.14
C ASN A 237 -9.60 13.06 -1.16
N GLY A 238 -10.49 13.77 -0.44
CA GLY A 238 -11.41 13.17 0.53
C GLY A 238 -10.86 13.01 1.95
N TYR A 239 -9.59 13.35 2.21
CA TYR A 239 -9.03 13.30 3.56
C TYR A 239 -9.47 14.51 4.38
N ARG A 240 -10.29 14.24 5.40
CA ARG A 240 -10.93 15.26 6.26
C ARG A 240 -10.39 15.25 7.69
N TYR A 241 -9.73 14.18 8.08
CA TYR A 241 -9.19 13.97 9.42
C TYR A 241 -7.68 13.92 9.38
N SER A 242 -7.05 14.09 10.53
CA SER A 242 -5.62 13.88 10.73
C SER A 242 -5.38 12.64 11.60
N TRP A 243 -4.24 11.99 11.38
CA TRP A 243 -3.76 10.94 12.27
C TRP A 243 -2.92 11.57 13.38
N PRO A 244 -3.19 11.27 14.66
CA PRO A 244 -2.37 11.77 15.74
C PRO A 244 -0.98 11.12 15.67
N VAL A 245 0.03 11.91 15.33
CA VAL A 245 1.43 11.47 15.42
C VAL A 245 1.77 11.30 16.90
N ARG A 246 2.24 10.11 17.30
CA ARG A 246 2.58 9.79 18.70
C ARG A 246 3.52 10.86 19.28
N SER A 247 3.26 11.25 20.52
CA SER A 247 3.94 12.34 21.25
C SER A 247 5.45 12.12 21.48
N HIS A 248 5.97 10.90 21.29
CA HIS A 248 7.41 10.62 21.38
C HIS A 248 8.24 11.41 20.37
N LEU A 249 7.64 11.89 19.28
CA LEU A 249 8.28 12.77 18.29
C LEU A 249 8.25 14.27 18.67
N ARG A 250 7.59 14.64 19.78
CA ARG A 250 7.52 16.04 20.29
C ARG A 250 8.50 16.32 21.43
N GLY A 251 9.25 15.33 21.89
CA GLY A 251 10.16 15.43 23.04
C GLY A 251 11.56 15.92 22.67
N ALA A 252 11.70 17.15 22.21
CA ALA A 252 12.95 17.91 22.26
C ALA A 252 12.60 19.39 22.06
N SER A 253 12.18 20.04 23.15
CA SER A 253 12.18 21.50 23.28
C SER A 253 13.41 21.91 24.04
#